data_AF-A0A357LN62-F1
#
_entry.id   AF-A0A357LN62-F1
#
_cell.length_a   1.000
_cell.length_b   1.000
_cell.length_c   1.000
_cell.angle_alpha   90.00
_cell.angle_beta   90.00
_cell.angle_gamma   90.00
#
_symmetry.space_group_name_H-M   'P 1'
#
loop_
_entity.id
_entity.type
_entity.pdbx_description
1 polymer ?
#
loop_
_entity_poly.entity_id
_entity_poly.type
_entity_poly.pdbx_seq_one_letter_code
_entity_poly.pdbx_strand_id
1 'polypeptide(L)'
;MYNLILSFFILLVSALPSYSAENKLSFETQALLNALGYKVGVVDGAFGKKSKAALSKFHLSQKVNSGPTPDEKSLILLKKVYFGDSVNDLNLSWNGNFIVPLDVLRQFSSANQVAINKSCGLNPNYHRTKINDELAKNVPLKITGFNSRMDNQASVKNADRLDLFVLNFSRLATSVISQRNEVDAELALKALYYWANGNAFLETVQCTKSGILDDKKCTEWTQPNGQDLSLIKDHGTVQMHMMHLSYGYYMTLSAYNKSDPRHLVIQKWFNSFFKRNKSPNKAYFGMDHGWFWPEIIQNQFQGKSSVKLVKKLLNQLDQEVFNDGSIKDRTTRGNKALWYHHDGMKEIMITLEIARRHGFEIPKNLEKKIEKAGAIFIRAFQDHSYLNKWAKVAHNAIYVPGEQDFTDDLANIPNGNSWFYIYAYRYPGSDVTRQLLKLLKTQPNNSPASKDAMIGFGLGCIYSAASEG
;
A
#
# COMPACT_ATOMS: atom_id res chain seq x y z
N MET A 1 1.97 -66.97 -7.41
CA MET A 1 1.79 -66.35 -6.09
C MET A 1 2.74 -65.14 -6.01
N TYR A 2 2.33 -63.99 -6.56
CA TYR A 2 2.97 -62.69 -6.34
C TYR A 2 1.90 -61.63 -6.62
N ASN A 3 1.35 -61.06 -5.53
CA ASN A 3 0.37 -59.99 -5.58
C ASN A 3 1.10 -58.66 -5.75
N LEU A 4 0.80 -57.96 -6.84
CA LEU A 4 1.12 -56.54 -7.03
C LEU A 4 0.14 -55.72 -6.18
N ILE A 5 0.60 -55.12 -5.09
CA ILE A 5 -0.17 -54.10 -4.35
C ILE A 5 0.10 -52.75 -5.00
N LEU A 6 -0.80 -52.33 -5.89
CA LEU A 6 -0.87 -50.95 -6.37
C LEU A 6 -1.42 -50.09 -5.23
N SER A 7 -0.55 -49.35 -4.55
CA SER A 7 -0.96 -48.35 -3.56
C SER A 7 -1.43 -47.09 -4.27
N PHE A 8 -2.75 -46.92 -4.39
CA PHE A 8 -3.36 -45.66 -4.79
C PHE A 8 -3.16 -44.62 -3.67
N PHE A 9 -2.14 -43.77 -3.81
CA PHE A 9 -2.07 -42.51 -3.08
C PHE A 9 -3.11 -41.55 -3.66
N ILE A 10 -4.33 -41.59 -3.13
CA ILE A 10 -5.30 -40.52 -3.31
C ILE A 10 -4.74 -39.33 -2.52
N LEU A 11 -4.04 -38.43 -3.22
CA LEU A 11 -3.78 -37.08 -2.77
C LEU A 11 -5.14 -36.41 -2.56
N LEU A 12 -5.64 -36.45 -1.32
CA LEU A 12 -6.66 -35.53 -0.83
C LEU A 12 -6.06 -34.13 -0.92
N VAL A 13 -6.20 -33.51 -2.09
CA VAL A 13 -6.17 -32.06 -2.22
C VAL A 13 -7.31 -31.58 -1.35
N SER A 14 -6.99 -31.19 -0.11
CA SER A 14 -7.90 -30.40 0.70
C SER A 14 -8.08 -29.09 -0.06
N ALA A 15 -9.15 -29.03 -0.85
CA ALA A 15 -9.69 -27.78 -1.33
C ALA A 15 -9.92 -26.93 -0.08
N LEU A 16 -9.06 -25.92 0.13
CA LEU A 16 -9.28 -24.92 1.15
C LEU A 16 -10.69 -24.37 0.93
N PRO A 17 -11.59 -24.44 1.92
CA PRO A 17 -12.94 -23.96 1.73
C PRO A 17 -12.92 -22.47 1.43
N SER A 18 -13.83 -22.09 0.53
CA SER A 18 -14.16 -20.78 -0.04
C SER A 18 -14.50 -19.67 0.97
N TYR A 19 -14.07 -19.80 2.24
CA TYR A 19 -14.42 -18.91 3.35
C TYR A 19 -13.86 -17.49 3.18
N SER A 20 -12.80 -17.30 2.37
CA SER A 20 -12.24 -15.98 2.05
C SER A 20 -13.09 -15.17 1.06
N ALA A 21 -13.94 -15.82 0.26
CA ALA A 21 -14.71 -15.16 -0.80
C ALA A 21 -16.00 -14.50 -0.28
N GLU A 22 -16.79 -15.18 0.57
CA GLU A 22 -18.06 -14.67 1.13
C GLU A 22 -17.87 -13.43 2.04
N ASN A 23 -16.74 -13.41 2.70
CA ASN A 23 -16.43 -12.49 3.78
C ASN A 23 -15.92 -11.14 3.21
N LYS A 24 -15.20 -11.23 2.10
CA LYS A 24 -14.88 -10.11 1.20
C LYS A 24 -16.10 -9.52 0.50
N LEU A 25 -17.04 -10.37 0.09
CA LEU A 25 -18.29 -9.95 -0.55
C LEU A 25 -19.13 -9.06 0.38
N SER A 26 -19.20 -9.40 1.66
CA SER A 26 -19.91 -8.60 2.67
C SER A 26 -19.29 -7.21 2.85
N PHE A 27 -17.96 -7.13 2.94
CA PHE A 27 -17.22 -5.88 3.05
C PHE A 27 -17.46 -4.97 1.84
N GLU A 28 -17.30 -5.50 0.63
CA GLU A 28 -17.52 -4.74 -0.61
C GLU A 28 -18.97 -4.26 -0.75
N THR A 29 -19.92 -5.11 -0.40
CA THR A 29 -21.36 -4.78 -0.42
C THR A 29 -21.66 -3.63 0.55
N GLN A 30 -21.17 -3.69 1.79
CA GLN A 30 -21.33 -2.59 2.75
C GLN A 30 -20.74 -1.28 2.23
N ALA A 31 -19.54 -1.32 1.66
CA ALA A 31 -18.87 -0.13 1.14
C ALA A 31 -19.65 0.53 0.01
N LEU A 32 -20.10 -0.26 -0.98
CA LEU A 32 -20.90 0.24 -2.11
C LEU A 32 -22.26 0.77 -1.65
N LEU A 33 -22.91 0.10 -0.70
CA LEU A 33 -24.15 0.60 -0.10
C LEU A 33 -23.96 1.98 0.53
N ASN A 34 -22.92 2.17 1.35
CA ASN A 34 -22.58 3.49 1.89
C ASN A 34 -22.33 4.53 0.79
N ALA A 35 -21.55 4.17 -0.24
CA ALA A 35 -21.22 5.06 -1.34
C ALA A 35 -22.45 5.47 -2.18
N LEU A 36 -23.48 4.60 -2.23
CA LEU A 36 -24.79 4.88 -2.83
C LEU A 36 -25.76 5.60 -1.87
N GLY A 37 -25.30 6.02 -0.68
CA GLY A 37 -26.10 6.76 0.29
C GLY A 37 -26.93 5.90 1.24
N TYR A 38 -26.80 4.58 1.20
CA TYR A 38 -27.42 3.68 2.17
C TYR A 38 -26.58 3.65 3.44
N LYS A 39 -27.08 4.22 4.54
CA LYS A 39 -26.36 4.35 5.82
C LYS A 39 -26.17 2.99 6.51
N VAL A 40 -25.11 2.26 6.17
CA VAL A 40 -24.77 0.98 6.82
C VAL A 40 -23.80 1.13 7.99
N GLY A 41 -23.11 2.27 8.11
CA GLY A 41 -22.15 2.56 9.17
C GLY A 41 -20.72 2.24 8.76
N VAL A 42 -19.85 1.89 9.72
CA VAL A 42 -18.47 1.45 9.41
C VAL A 42 -18.49 0.16 8.56
N VAL A 43 -17.53 0.03 7.66
CA VAL A 43 -17.38 -1.15 6.79
C VAL A 43 -16.49 -2.16 7.51
N ASP A 44 -17.11 -3.23 8.04
CA ASP A 44 -16.46 -4.21 8.90
C ASP A 44 -16.56 -5.65 8.39
N GLY A 45 -17.29 -5.88 7.30
CA GLY A 45 -17.59 -7.21 6.77
C GLY A 45 -18.66 -7.97 7.57
N ALA A 46 -19.08 -7.48 8.74
CA ALA A 46 -20.13 -8.09 9.54
C ALA A 46 -21.51 -7.67 9.00
N PHE A 47 -22.12 -8.53 8.18
CA PHE A 47 -23.36 -8.21 7.47
C PHE A 47 -24.63 -8.31 8.34
N GLY A 48 -24.72 -7.42 9.33
CA GLY A 48 -25.79 -7.37 10.32
C GLY A 48 -27.11 -6.74 9.84
N LYS A 49 -28.04 -6.52 10.78
CA LYS A 49 -29.41 -6.02 10.51
C LYS A 49 -29.46 -4.75 9.65
N LYS A 50 -28.56 -3.78 9.90
CA LYS A 50 -28.51 -2.53 9.12
C LYS A 50 -28.07 -2.77 7.67
N SER A 51 -27.04 -3.58 7.45
CA SER A 51 -26.55 -3.94 6.12
C SER A 51 -27.59 -4.75 5.33
N LYS A 52 -28.25 -5.72 5.98
CA LYS A 52 -29.36 -6.49 5.40
C LYS A 52 -30.52 -5.58 4.95
N ALA A 53 -30.95 -4.67 5.81
CA ALA A 53 -32.02 -3.72 5.49
C ALA A 53 -31.63 -2.77 4.33
N ALA A 54 -30.39 -2.29 4.32
CA ALA A 54 -29.87 -1.46 3.24
C ALA A 54 -29.83 -2.21 1.90
N LEU A 55 -29.36 -3.47 1.90
CA LEU A 55 -29.32 -4.29 0.68
C LEU A 55 -30.73 -4.59 0.15
N SER A 56 -31.67 -4.94 1.02
CA SER A 56 -33.07 -5.11 0.62
C SER A 56 -33.66 -3.84 0.02
N LYS A 57 -33.41 -2.68 0.64
CA LYS A 57 -33.86 -1.38 0.11
C LYS A 57 -33.24 -1.10 -1.26
N PHE A 58 -31.96 -1.43 -1.44
CA PHE A 58 -31.29 -1.33 -2.73
C PHE A 58 -31.95 -2.24 -3.77
N HIS A 59 -32.14 -3.53 -3.50
CA HIS A 59 -32.80 -4.47 -4.42
C HIS A 59 -34.19 -4.00 -4.84
N LEU A 60 -35.00 -3.52 -3.88
CA LEU A 60 -36.32 -2.94 -4.15
C LEU A 60 -36.22 -1.72 -5.08
N SER A 61 -35.25 -0.82 -4.86
CA SER A 61 -35.03 0.34 -5.72
C SER A 61 -34.65 -0.04 -7.17
N GLN A 62 -33.97 -1.19 -7.33
CA GLN A 62 -33.56 -1.72 -8.63
C GLN A 62 -34.61 -2.65 -9.26
N LYS A 63 -35.78 -2.83 -8.61
CA LYS A 63 -36.83 -3.76 -9.05
C LYS A 63 -36.34 -5.21 -9.22
N VAL A 64 -35.34 -5.61 -8.43
CA VAL A 64 -34.80 -6.98 -8.42
C VAL A 64 -35.35 -7.74 -7.22
N ASN A 65 -35.88 -8.93 -7.44
CA ASN A 65 -36.32 -9.83 -6.38
C ASN A 65 -35.13 -10.68 -5.89
N SER A 66 -34.29 -10.11 -5.03
CA SER A 66 -33.16 -10.81 -4.40
C SER A 66 -33.18 -10.62 -2.87
N GLY A 67 -32.65 -11.61 -2.16
CA GLY A 67 -32.66 -11.67 -0.70
C GLY A 67 -31.80 -10.59 -0.02
N PRO A 68 -31.84 -10.51 1.33
CA PRO A 68 -31.05 -9.56 2.11
C PRO A 68 -29.59 -9.98 2.31
N THR A 69 -29.13 -11.05 1.65
CA THR A 69 -27.79 -11.62 1.82
C THR A 69 -26.90 -11.22 0.64
N PRO A 70 -25.66 -10.78 0.86
CA PRO A 70 -24.72 -10.50 -0.21
C PRO A 70 -24.47 -11.74 -1.07
N ASP A 71 -24.63 -11.60 -2.38
CA ASP A 71 -24.23 -12.58 -3.38
C ASP A 71 -23.46 -11.87 -4.52
N GLU A 72 -22.79 -12.64 -5.38
CA GLU A 72 -22.01 -12.06 -6.50
C GLU A 72 -22.88 -11.22 -7.44
N LYS A 73 -24.14 -11.61 -7.67
CA LYS A 73 -25.08 -10.89 -8.54
C LYS A 73 -25.40 -9.51 -7.97
N SER A 74 -25.66 -9.44 -6.66
CA SER A 74 -25.93 -8.22 -5.91
C SER A 74 -24.72 -7.29 -5.95
N LEU A 75 -23.51 -7.84 -5.79
CA LEU A 75 -22.28 -7.06 -5.87
C LEU A 75 -22.06 -6.50 -7.29
N ILE A 76 -22.27 -7.30 -8.33
CA ILE A 76 -22.19 -6.85 -9.73
C ILE A 76 -23.19 -5.71 -9.97
N LEU A 77 -24.43 -5.86 -9.50
CA LEU A 77 -25.46 -4.84 -9.64
C LEU A 77 -25.08 -3.55 -8.88
N LEU A 78 -24.61 -3.64 -7.64
CA LEU A 78 -24.14 -2.49 -6.86
C LEU A 78 -23.01 -1.75 -7.58
N LYS A 79 -22.02 -2.49 -8.11
CA LYS A 79 -20.92 -1.92 -8.88
C LYS A 79 -21.43 -1.22 -10.14
N LYS A 80 -22.30 -1.88 -10.91
CA LYS A 80 -22.92 -1.29 -12.11
C LYS A 80 -23.65 0.02 -11.77
N VAL A 81 -24.45 0.05 -10.72
CA VAL A 81 -25.20 1.26 -10.32
C VAL A 81 -24.26 2.38 -9.87
N TYR A 82 -23.21 2.05 -9.12
CA TYR A 82 -22.31 3.05 -8.56
C TYR A 82 -21.34 3.64 -9.59
N PHE A 83 -20.76 2.80 -10.43
CA PHE A 83 -19.73 3.19 -11.40
C PHE A 83 -20.27 3.44 -12.83
N GLY A 84 -21.50 3.00 -13.14
CA GLY A 84 -22.15 3.19 -14.45
C GLY A 84 -21.97 2.01 -15.43
N ASP A 85 -22.36 2.20 -16.70
CA ASP A 85 -22.22 1.18 -17.75
C ASP A 85 -20.78 1.05 -18.29
N SER A 86 -19.89 1.98 -17.95
CA SER A 86 -18.43 1.91 -18.20
C SER A 86 -17.74 0.75 -17.44
N VAL A 87 -18.48 0.06 -16.57
CA VAL A 87 -17.99 -1.00 -15.66
C VAL A 87 -17.75 -2.34 -16.33
N ASN A 88 -18.27 -2.57 -17.54
CA ASN A 88 -18.12 -3.87 -18.19
C ASN A 88 -16.64 -4.28 -18.37
N ASP A 89 -15.72 -3.33 -18.39
CA ASP A 89 -14.28 -3.59 -18.50
C ASP A 89 -13.43 -3.04 -17.35
N LEU A 90 -14.01 -2.32 -16.40
CA LEU A 90 -13.33 -1.98 -15.15
C LEU A 90 -13.39 -3.23 -14.30
N ASN A 91 -12.39 -4.09 -14.55
CA ASN A 91 -12.06 -5.28 -13.78
C ASN A 91 -12.70 -5.18 -12.39
N LEU A 92 -13.80 -5.94 -12.18
CA LEU A 92 -14.67 -5.96 -11.00
C LEU A 92 -13.92 -6.43 -9.73
N SER A 93 -12.62 -6.18 -9.69
CA SER A 93 -11.59 -7.01 -9.15
C SER A 93 -10.47 -6.18 -8.50
N TRP A 94 -10.84 -4.99 -8.01
CA TRP A 94 -10.26 -4.30 -6.83
C TRP A 94 -10.41 -5.14 -5.55
N ASN A 95 -10.29 -6.45 -5.72
CA ASN A 95 -10.58 -7.56 -4.85
C ASN A 95 -9.46 -7.69 -3.80
N GLY A 96 -8.45 -6.83 -3.83
CA GLY A 96 -7.46 -6.63 -2.79
C GLY A 96 -7.32 -5.16 -2.36
N ASN A 97 -8.21 -4.28 -2.80
CA ASN A 97 -8.14 -2.87 -2.48
C ASN A 97 -8.56 -2.62 -1.03
N PHE A 98 -7.58 -2.32 -0.19
CA PHE A 98 -7.76 -1.94 1.21
C PHE A 98 -7.40 -0.46 1.47
N ILE A 99 -6.88 0.25 0.45
CA ILE A 99 -6.35 1.62 0.57
C ILE A 99 -7.27 2.64 -0.10
N VAL A 100 -7.69 2.42 -1.35
CA VAL A 100 -8.28 3.46 -2.20
C VAL A 100 -9.80 3.56 -2.00
N PRO A 101 -10.35 4.69 -1.56
CA PRO A 101 -11.79 4.84 -1.37
C PRO A 101 -12.59 4.79 -2.67
N LEU A 102 -13.86 4.37 -2.58
CA LEU A 102 -14.73 4.17 -3.74
C LEU A 102 -15.03 5.46 -4.52
N ASP A 103 -15.04 6.62 -3.87
CA ASP A 103 -15.19 7.92 -4.55
C ASP A 103 -14.00 8.18 -5.49
N VAL A 104 -12.78 7.92 -5.02
CA VAL A 104 -11.55 8.08 -5.82
C VAL A 104 -11.55 7.07 -6.97
N LEU A 105 -11.94 5.82 -6.71
CA LEU A 105 -12.06 4.81 -7.76
C LEU A 105 -13.01 5.22 -8.86
N ARG A 106 -14.15 5.81 -8.48
CA ARG A 106 -15.16 6.26 -9.42
C ARG A 106 -14.61 7.35 -10.32
N GLN A 107 -13.99 8.38 -9.72
CA GLN A 107 -13.38 9.47 -10.49
C GLN A 107 -12.26 8.98 -11.39
N PHE A 108 -11.35 8.14 -10.87
CA PHE A 108 -10.30 7.53 -11.68
C PHE A 108 -10.86 6.73 -12.86
N SER A 109 -11.92 5.96 -12.62
CA SER A 109 -12.56 5.14 -13.66
C SER A 109 -13.26 5.96 -14.75
N SER A 110 -13.59 7.21 -14.46
CA SER A 110 -14.18 8.16 -15.41
C SER A 110 -13.13 9.05 -16.09
N ALA A 111 -11.86 9.00 -15.65
CA ALA A 111 -10.79 9.79 -16.24
C ALA A 111 -10.54 9.38 -17.69
N ASN A 112 -10.38 10.38 -18.57
CA ASN A 112 -10.09 10.14 -19.98
C ASN A 112 -8.63 9.67 -20.19
N GLN A 113 -8.35 9.13 -21.38
CA GLN A 113 -7.03 8.57 -21.68
C GLN A 113 -5.90 9.61 -21.63
N VAL A 114 -6.18 10.89 -21.89
CA VAL A 114 -5.17 11.97 -21.82
C VAL A 114 -4.73 12.19 -20.37
N ALA A 115 -5.68 12.29 -19.45
CA ALA A 115 -5.43 12.42 -18.01
C ALA A 115 -4.67 11.20 -17.47
N ILE A 116 -5.11 10.00 -17.85
CA ILE A 116 -4.43 8.75 -17.51
C ILE A 116 -2.99 8.75 -18.02
N ASN A 117 -2.76 9.09 -19.28
CA ASN A 117 -1.41 9.08 -19.87
C ASN A 117 -0.48 10.10 -19.22
N LYS A 118 -0.98 11.30 -18.92
CA LYS A 118 -0.23 12.34 -18.23
C LYS A 118 0.13 11.93 -16.80
N SER A 119 -0.84 11.38 -16.07
CA SER A 119 -0.70 11.04 -14.65
C SER A 119 0.04 9.71 -14.42
N CYS A 120 -0.16 8.72 -15.29
CA CYS A 120 0.31 7.35 -15.10
C CYS A 120 1.48 6.98 -16.03
N GLY A 121 1.87 7.89 -16.92
CA GLY A 121 3.00 7.75 -17.84
C GLY A 121 2.74 6.78 -18.99
N LEU A 122 3.33 7.06 -20.14
CA LEU A 122 3.03 6.35 -21.40
C LEU A 122 3.80 5.04 -21.60
N ASN A 123 5.07 4.96 -21.18
CA ASN A 123 5.96 3.89 -21.62
C ASN A 123 6.76 3.26 -20.44
N PRO A 124 6.46 2.01 -20.06
CA PRO A 124 7.22 1.29 -19.04
C PRO A 124 8.41 0.48 -19.60
N ASN A 125 8.85 0.68 -20.85
CA ASN A 125 9.91 -0.13 -21.50
C ASN A 125 11.20 -0.25 -20.67
N TYR A 126 11.68 0.85 -20.07
CA TYR A 126 12.85 0.78 -19.18
C TYR A 126 12.63 -0.24 -18.06
N HIS A 127 11.46 -0.19 -17.41
CA HIS A 127 11.10 -1.07 -16.32
C HIS A 127 10.88 -2.51 -16.78
N ARG A 128 10.32 -2.72 -17.98
CA ARG A 128 10.24 -4.05 -18.62
C ARG A 128 11.62 -4.66 -18.80
N THR A 129 12.57 -3.89 -19.34
CA THR A 129 13.95 -4.33 -19.50
C THR A 129 14.56 -4.71 -18.15
N LYS A 130 14.40 -3.87 -17.11
CA LYS A 130 14.91 -4.19 -15.77
C LYS A 130 14.31 -5.46 -15.15
N ILE A 131 13.02 -5.72 -15.38
CA ILE A 131 12.40 -6.98 -14.94
C ILE A 131 12.93 -8.17 -15.74
N ASN A 132 13.12 -8.04 -17.06
CA ASN A 132 13.72 -9.11 -17.87
C ASN A 132 15.19 -9.39 -17.48
N ASP A 133 15.99 -8.36 -17.22
CA ASP A 133 17.36 -8.49 -16.71
C ASP A 133 17.39 -9.25 -15.38
N GLU A 134 16.39 -9.02 -14.53
CA GLU A 134 16.24 -9.70 -13.24
C GLU A 134 15.85 -11.17 -13.41
N LEU A 135 14.96 -11.49 -14.36
CA LEU A 135 14.57 -12.86 -14.69
C LEU A 135 15.72 -13.72 -15.24
N ALA A 136 16.80 -13.09 -15.73
CA ALA A 136 18.00 -13.77 -16.20
C ALA A 136 19.01 -14.11 -15.07
N LYS A 137 18.77 -13.67 -13.83
CA LYS A 137 19.68 -13.84 -12.68
C LYS A 137 19.12 -14.87 -11.69
N ASN A 138 20.01 -15.58 -11.00
CA ASN A 138 19.64 -16.51 -9.92
C ASN A 138 18.76 -15.85 -8.85
N VAL A 139 17.70 -16.53 -8.40
CA VAL A 139 16.77 -16.00 -7.38
C VAL A 139 17.53 -15.60 -6.09
N PRO A 140 17.32 -14.38 -5.56
CA PRO A 140 17.99 -13.93 -4.34
C PRO A 140 17.36 -14.57 -3.10
N LEU A 141 18.14 -15.31 -2.30
CA LEU A 141 17.61 -16.08 -1.18
C LEU A 141 17.55 -15.32 0.15
N LYS A 142 18.42 -14.32 0.36
CA LYS A 142 18.47 -13.52 1.61
C LYS A 142 19.10 -12.14 1.44
N ILE A 143 18.78 -11.26 2.38
CA ILE A 143 19.54 -10.05 2.73
C ILE A 143 20.22 -10.30 4.08
N THR A 144 21.48 -9.87 4.19
CA THR A 144 22.22 -9.90 5.46
C THR A 144 23.26 -8.79 5.49
N GLY A 145 23.33 -8.04 6.61
CA GLY A 145 24.45 -7.16 6.90
C GLY A 145 24.13 -5.67 6.97
N PHE A 146 22.86 -5.27 7.06
CA PHE A 146 22.55 -3.88 7.40
C PHE A 146 23.11 -3.51 8.76
N ASN A 147 23.61 -2.27 8.89
CA ASN A 147 23.81 -1.65 10.20
C ASN A 147 22.53 -0.95 10.68
N SER A 148 22.47 -0.57 11.96
CA SER A 148 21.29 0.08 12.55
C SER A 148 20.89 1.40 11.87
N ARG A 149 21.88 2.16 11.35
CA ARG A 149 21.65 3.40 10.58
C ARG A 149 21.18 3.17 9.16
N MET A 150 21.36 1.96 8.63
CA MET A 150 21.16 1.56 7.23
C MET A 150 21.91 2.44 6.21
N ASP A 151 23.00 3.11 6.63
CA ASP A 151 23.82 3.93 5.72
C ASP A 151 24.80 3.08 4.89
N ASN A 152 24.76 1.75 5.04
CA ASN A 152 25.61 0.80 4.34
C ASN A 152 24.89 0.01 3.22
N GLN A 153 23.69 0.42 2.78
CA GLN A 153 22.86 -0.32 1.82
C GLN A 153 23.61 -0.82 0.59
N ALA A 154 24.44 0.02 -0.03
CA ALA A 154 25.21 -0.33 -1.24
C ALA A 154 26.17 -1.52 -1.04
N SER A 155 26.55 -1.81 0.21
CA SER A 155 27.40 -2.96 0.57
C SER A 155 26.60 -4.21 0.94
N VAL A 156 25.29 -4.08 1.15
CA VAL A 156 24.43 -5.19 1.60
C VAL A 156 23.98 -6.00 0.39
N LYS A 157 24.43 -7.26 0.33
CA LYS A 157 24.10 -8.17 -0.77
C LYS A 157 22.58 -8.28 -0.94
N ASN A 158 22.13 -8.14 -2.19
CA ASN A 158 20.73 -8.18 -2.63
C ASN A 158 19.82 -7.04 -2.14
N ALA A 159 20.29 -6.06 -1.37
CA ALA A 159 19.46 -4.93 -0.92
C ALA A 159 18.97 -4.09 -2.11
N ASP A 160 19.89 -3.53 -2.92
CA ASP A 160 19.51 -2.75 -4.11
C ASP A 160 18.74 -3.57 -5.13
N ARG A 161 19.01 -4.89 -5.20
CA ARG A 161 18.27 -5.80 -6.07
C ARG A 161 16.80 -5.91 -5.65
N LEU A 162 16.53 -5.99 -4.35
CA LEU A 162 15.18 -5.99 -3.81
C LEU A 162 14.47 -4.66 -4.12
N ASP A 163 15.10 -3.54 -3.76
CA ASP A 163 14.54 -2.20 -3.95
C ASP A 163 14.20 -1.92 -5.42
N LEU A 164 15.13 -2.24 -6.33
CA LEU A 164 14.92 -2.07 -7.76
C LEU A 164 13.81 -2.97 -8.29
N PHE A 165 13.71 -4.21 -7.84
CA PHE A 165 12.64 -5.09 -8.27
C PHE A 165 11.27 -4.55 -7.86
N VAL A 166 11.10 -4.13 -6.60
CA VAL A 166 9.82 -3.60 -6.12
C VAL A 166 9.45 -2.32 -6.87
N LEU A 167 10.42 -1.43 -7.11
CA LEU A 167 10.18 -0.22 -7.89
C LEU A 167 9.74 -0.53 -9.33
N ASN A 168 10.46 -1.40 -10.03
CA ASN A 168 10.14 -1.76 -11.42
C ASN A 168 8.80 -2.50 -11.51
N PHE A 169 8.54 -3.43 -10.58
CA PHE A 169 7.25 -4.08 -10.44
C PHE A 169 6.12 -3.07 -10.24
N SER A 170 6.31 -2.09 -9.35
CA SER A 170 5.28 -1.08 -9.06
C SER A 170 4.88 -0.29 -10.31
N ARG A 171 5.82 -0.02 -11.21
CA ARG A 171 5.54 0.66 -12.46
C ARG A 171 4.73 -0.21 -13.43
N LEU A 172 5.05 -1.50 -13.53
CA LEU A 172 4.26 -2.44 -14.34
C LEU A 172 2.85 -2.64 -13.76
N ALA A 173 2.75 -2.83 -12.44
CA ALA A 173 1.46 -2.92 -11.75
C ALA A 173 0.57 -1.69 -12.04
N THR A 174 1.17 -0.50 -12.13
CA THR A 174 0.46 0.74 -12.44
C THR A 174 -0.09 0.77 -13.87
N SER A 175 0.64 0.29 -14.88
CA SER A 175 0.10 0.23 -16.24
C SER A 175 -1.00 -0.82 -16.39
N VAL A 176 -0.99 -1.89 -15.59
CA VAL A 176 -2.10 -2.85 -15.57
C VAL A 176 -3.39 -2.17 -15.13
N ILE A 177 -3.37 -1.42 -14.04
CA ILE A 177 -4.60 -0.80 -13.50
C ILE A 177 -5.04 0.45 -14.28
N SER A 178 -4.09 1.23 -14.82
CA SER A 178 -4.39 2.49 -15.50
C SER A 178 -4.63 2.34 -17.00
N GLN A 179 -3.94 1.42 -17.66
CA GLN A 179 -3.93 1.29 -19.12
C GLN A 179 -4.35 -0.09 -19.61
N ARG A 180 -4.71 -1.01 -18.69
CA ARG A 180 -5.06 -2.40 -19.01
C ARG A 180 -3.97 -3.10 -19.83
N ASN A 181 -2.72 -2.80 -19.51
CA ASN A 181 -1.60 -3.32 -20.28
C ASN A 181 -1.37 -4.81 -19.96
N GLU A 182 -1.88 -5.70 -20.82
CA GLU A 182 -1.76 -7.16 -20.64
C GLU A 182 -0.31 -7.65 -20.75
N VAL A 183 0.52 -6.98 -21.57
CA VAL A 183 1.96 -7.31 -21.67
C VAL A 183 2.66 -7.08 -20.33
N ASP A 184 2.33 -5.96 -19.66
CA ASP A 184 2.86 -5.66 -18.33
C ASP A 184 2.28 -6.58 -17.26
N ALA A 185 0.99 -6.95 -17.38
CA ALA A 185 0.35 -7.89 -16.47
C ALA A 185 1.03 -9.26 -16.52
N GLU A 186 1.27 -9.80 -17.71
CA GLU A 186 1.97 -11.06 -17.90
C GLU A 186 3.41 -11.01 -17.40
N LEU A 187 4.15 -9.95 -17.74
CA LEU A 187 5.55 -9.81 -17.30
C LEU A 187 5.66 -9.69 -15.77
N ALA A 188 4.79 -8.89 -15.15
CA ALA A 188 4.77 -8.74 -13.70
C ALA A 188 4.34 -10.03 -12.98
N LEU A 189 3.37 -10.77 -13.52
CA LEU A 189 2.95 -12.07 -13.00
C LEU A 189 4.09 -13.10 -13.12
N LYS A 190 4.77 -13.18 -14.27
CA LYS A 190 5.94 -14.03 -14.49
C LYS A 190 7.07 -13.70 -13.52
N ALA A 191 7.35 -12.42 -13.31
CA ALA A 191 8.39 -11.94 -12.39
C ALA A 191 8.13 -12.35 -10.94
N LEU A 192 6.91 -12.11 -10.44
CA LEU A 192 6.52 -12.56 -9.10
C LEU A 192 6.57 -14.08 -8.97
N TYR A 193 6.09 -14.81 -9.98
CA TYR A 193 6.14 -16.27 -9.99
C TYR A 193 7.58 -16.78 -9.92
N TYR A 194 8.50 -16.19 -10.69
CA TYR A 194 9.91 -16.58 -10.70
C TYR A 194 10.53 -16.47 -9.29
N TRP A 195 10.34 -15.34 -8.62
CA TRP A 195 10.80 -15.14 -7.24
C TRP A 195 10.10 -16.07 -6.24
N ALA A 196 8.79 -16.22 -6.35
CA ALA A 196 8.00 -17.07 -5.47
C ALA A 196 8.40 -18.54 -5.58
N ASN A 197 8.58 -19.04 -6.80
CA ASN A 197 8.96 -20.43 -7.07
C ASN A 197 10.39 -20.74 -6.57
N GLY A 198 11.28 -19.75 -6.60
CA GLY A 198 12.63 -19.87 -6.05
C GLY A 198 12.76 -19.49 -4.57
N ASN A 199 11.64 -19.30 -3.84
CA ASN A 199 11.64 -18.95 -2.42
C ASN A 199 12.44 -17.67 -2.09
N ALA A 200 12.41 -16.67 -2.98
CA ALA A 200 13.19 -15.45 -2.83
C ALA A 200 13.03 -14.85 -1.42
N PHE A 201 14.15 -14.44 -0.83
CA PHE A 201 14.29 -13.82 0.50
C PHE A 201 13.79 -14.61 1.71
N LEU A 202 13.30 -15.85 1.56
CA LEU A 202 12.80 -16.64 2.70
C LEU A 202 13.91 -17.10 3.65
N GLU A 203 15.19 -17.07 3.23
CA GLU A 203 16.35 -17.35 4.10
C GLU A 203 16.82 -16.12 4.89
N THR A 204 16.22 -14.95 4.68
CA THR A 204 16.49 -13.77 5.52
C THR A 204 16.05 -14.05 6.96
N VAL A 205 16.79 -13.52 7.93
CA VAL A 205 16.50 -13.70 9.35
C VAL A 205 15.04 -13.36 9.67
N GLN A 206 14.39 -14.27 10.39
CA GLN A 206 13.08 -14.03 10.98
C GLN A 206 13.26 -13.54 12.41
N CYS A 207 12.82 -12.33 12.67
CA CYS A 207 12.88 -11.67 13.97
C CYS A 207 11.59 -11.80 14.77
N THR A 208 10.58 -12.49 14.25
CA THR A 208 9.30 -12.65 14.92
C THR A 208 9.01 -14.11 15.26
N LYS A 209 8.34 -14.32 16.39
CA LYS A 209 7.77 -15.61 16.78
C LYS A 209 6.32 -15.39 17.19
N SER A 210 5.40 -15.99 16.43
CA SER A 210 3.95 -15.84 16.65
C SER A 210 3.50 -14.38 16.73
N GLY A 211 4.04 -13.53 15.85
CA GLY A 211 3.73 -12.10 15.80
C GLY A 211 4.40 -11.24 16.88
N ILE A 212 5.24 -11.82 17.74
CA ILE A 212 6.00 -11.10 18.76
C ILE A 212 7.43 -10.92 18.26
N LEU A 213 8.00 -9.73 18.42
CA LEU A 213 9.39 -9.46 18.06
C LEU A 213 10.35 -10.09 19.08
N ASP A 214 11.39 -10.74 18.59
CA ASP A 214 12.46 -11.34 19.39
C ASP A 214 13.65 -10.39 19.43
N ASP A 215 13.54 -9.37 20.28
CA ASP A 215 14.52 -8.28 20.41
C ASP A 215 15.87 -8.77 20.97
N LYS A 216 15.90 -9.97 21.57
CA LYS A 216 17.14 -10.61 22.01
C LYS A 216 17.91 -11.22 20.85
N LYS A 217 17.19 -11.81 19.88
CA LYS A 217 17.76 -12.35 18.66
C LYS A 217 18.08 -11.25 17.65
N CYS A 218 17.20 -10.26 17.52
CA CYS A 218 17.30 -9.23 16.50
C CYS A 218 17.46 -7.85 17.11
N THR A 219 18.72 -7.44 17.26
CA THR A 219 19.11 -6.19 17.88
C THR A 219 19.23 -5.03 16.87
N GLU A 220 19.07 -3.80 17.35
CA GLU A 220 19.47 -2.56 16.70
C GLU A 220 19.96 -1.56 17.74
N TRP A 221 20.75 -0.58 17.29
CA TRP A 221 21.28 0.51 18.09
C TRP A 221 22.03 0.07 19.34
N THR A 222 22.76 -1.06 19.23
CA THR A 222 23.64 -1.53 20.31
C THR A 222 24.92 -0.71 20.42
N GLN A 223 25.27 0.04 19.36
CA GLN A 223 26.33 1.06 19.38
C GLN A 223 25.73 2.47 19.22
N PRO A 224 26.22 3.48 19.95
CA PRO A 224 25.69 4.85 19.87
C PRO A 224 25.78 5.48 18.47
N ASN A 225 26.77 5.07 17.66
CA ASN A 225 26.94 5.53 16.28
C ASN A 225 26.06 4.75 15.27
N GLY A 226 25.30 3.75 15.73
CA GLY A 226 24.43 2.88 14.94
C GLY A 226 25.13 2.10 13.82
N GLN A 227 26.43 1.86 13.94
CA GLN A 227 27.23 1.04 13.01
C GLN A 227 27.22 -0.45 13.36
N ASP A 228 26.53 -0.83 14.43
CA ASP A 228 26.33 -2.24 14.78
C ASP A 228 25.50 -2.98 13.73
N LEU A 229 25.85 -4.24 13.49
CA LEU A 229 25.04 -5.13 12.65
C LEU A 229 23.64 -5.28 13.23
N SER A 230 22.64 -5.15 12.36
CA SER A 230 21.25 -5.10 12.75
C SER A 230 20.39 -6.09 11.98
N LEU A 231 20.14 -7.23 12.63
CA LEU A 231 19.26 -8.27 12.09
C LEU A 231 17.81 -7.79 11.96
N ILE A 232 17.39 -6.82 12.78
CA ILE A 232 16.06 -6.23 12.65
C ILE A 232 15.95 -5.37 11.37
N LYS A 233 17.03 -4.73 10.91
CA LYS A 233 17.04 -4.03 9.61
C LYS A 233 17.00 -5.01 8.44
N ASP A 234 17.76 -6.11 8.51
CA ASP A 234 17.68 -7.17 7.50
C ASP A 234 16.25 -7.72 7.38
N HIS A 235 15.64 -8.09 8.52
CA HIS A 235 14.26 -8.58 8.59
C HIS A 235 13.24 -7.54 8.11
N GLY A 236 13.33 -6.32 8.65
CA GLY A 236 12.37 -5.25 8.40
C GLY A 236 12.34 -4.84 6.93
N THR A 237 13.52 -4.67 6.31
CA THR A 237 13.65 -4.32 4.89
C THR A 237 12.99 -5.36 4.00
N VAL A 238 13.26 -6.66 4.22
CA VAL A 238 12.61 -7.71 3.44
C VAL A 238 11.11 -7.71 3.67
N GLN A 239 10.66 -7.59 4.92
CA GLN A 239 9.23 -7.66 5.22
C GLN A 239 8.43 -6.54 4.58
N MET A 240 8.88 -5.30 4.66
CA MET A 240 8.16 -4.17 4.06
C MET A 240 8.09 -4.29 2.55
N HIS A 241 9.20 -4.61 1.88
CA HIS A 241 9.18 -4.82 0.43
C HIS A 241 8.27 -5.97 0.00
N MET A 242 8.23 -7.08 0.76
CA MET A 242 7.30 -8.17 0.48
C MET A 242 5.84 -7.76 0.69
N MET A 243 5.56 -6.92 1.70
CA MET A 243 4.23 -6.34 1.90
C MET A 243 3.85 -5.45 0.73
N HIS A 244 4.74 -4.56 0.29
CA HIS A 244 4.48 -3.65 -0.83
C HIS A 244 4.25 -4.42 -2.14
N LEU A 245 5.07 -5.43 -2.45
CA LEU A 245 4.82 -6.33 -3.59
C LEU A 245 3.43 -7.00 -3.48
N SER A 246 3.05 -7.43 -2.28
CA SER A 246 1.73 -8.04 -2.06
C SER A 246 0.60 -7.04 -2.31
N TYR A 247 0.74 -5.79 -1.85
CA TYR A 247 -0.27 -4.75 -2.05
C TYR A 247 -0.48 -4.48 -3.53
N GLY A 248 0.61 -4.28 -4.29
CA GLY A 248 0.56 -4.15 -5.74
C GLY A 248 -0.07 -5.37 -6.43
N TYR A 249 0.38 -6.59 -6.08
CA TYR A 249 -0.18 -7.82 -6.63
C TYR A 249 -1.69 -7.95 -6.41
N TYR A 250 -2.15 -7.75 -5.19
CA TYR A 250 -3.57 -7.90 -4.85
C TYR A 250 -4.43 -6.79 -5.43
N MET A 251 -3.87 -5.60 -5.58
CA MET A 251 -4.52 -4.46 -6.21
C MET A 251 -4.69 -4.63 -7.73
N THR A 252 -3.71 -5.22 -8.43
CA THR A 252 -3.64 -5.14 -9.90
C THR A 252 -3.64 -6.49 -10.61
N LEU A 253 -2.93 -7.50 -10.08
CA LEU A 253 -2.69 -8.77 -10.77
C LEU A 253 -3.57 -9.92 -10.29
N SER A 254 -4.11 -9.88 -9.07
CA SER A 254 -4.84 -11.01 -8.48
C SER A 254 -6.11 -11.44 -9.24
N ALA A 255 -6.53 -10.64 -10.20
CA ALA A 255 -7.67 -10.88 -11.06
C ALA A 255 -7.32 -11.07 -12.54
N TYR A 256 -6.11 -10.67 -12.94
CA TYR A 256 -5.61 -10.90 -14.28
C TYR A 256 -5.39 -12.39 -14.47
N ASN A 257 -6.07 -13.03 -15.43
CA ASN A 257 -6.04 -14.48 -15.62
C ASN A 257 -6.23 -15.26 -14.30
N LYS A 258 -7.31 -14.95 -13.56
CA LYS A 258 -7.60 -15.48 -12.21
C LYS A 258 -7.41 -17.01 -12.04
N SER A 259 -7.61 -17.80 -13.09
CA SER A 259 -7.46 -19.26 -13.08
C SER A 259 -6.02 -19.74 -13.29
N ASP A 260 -5.06 -18.85 -13.52
CA ASP A 260 -3.66 -19.18 -13.75
C ASP A 260 -3.02 -19.78 -12.48
N PRO A 261 -2.41 -20.98 -12.56
CA PRO A 261 -1.85 -21.67 -11.40
C PRO A 261 -0.69 -20.92 -10.74
N ARG A 262 -0.03 -19.98 -11.44
CA ARG A 262 1.06 -19.16 -10.87
C ARG A 262 0.58 -18.33 -9.66
N HIS A 263 -0.69 -17.93 -9.65
CA HIS A 263 -1.27 -17.21 -8.52
C HIS A 263 -1.18 -17.99 -7.21
N LEU A 264 -1.40 -19.31 -7.25
CA LEU A 264 -1.33 -20.14 -6.04
C LEU A 264 0.09 -20.14 -5.44
N VAL A 265 1.11 -20.19 -6.30
CA VAL A 265 2.52 -20.16 -5.87
C VAL A 265 2.88 -18.80 -5.27
N ILE A 266 2.49 -17.71 -5.95
CA ILE A 266 2.73 -16.33 -5.49
C ILE A 266 2.03 -16.07 -4.15
N GLN A 267 0.76 -16.44 -4.02
CA GLN A 267 -0.01 -16.25 -2.79
C GLN A 267 0.54 -17.07 -1.63
N LYS A 268 1.00 -18.31 -1.87
CA LYS A 268 1.67 -19.14 -0.85
C LYS A 268 2.98 -18.51 -0.37
N TRP A 269 3.76 -17.93 -1.30
CA TRP A 269 4.99 -17.21 -0.99
C TRP A 269 4.71 -15.95 -0.14
N PHE A 270 3.76 -15.10 -0.54
CA PHE A 270 3.34 -13.96 0.29
C PHE A 270 2.82 -14.37 1.67
N ASN A 271 2.02 -15.44 1.75
CA ASN A 271 1.54 -15.97 3.04
C ASN A 271 2.70 -16.39 3.97
N SER A 272 3.83 -16.81 3.41
CA SER A 272 5.01 -17.14 4.21
C SER A 272 5.64 -15.90 4.85
N PHE A 273 5.54 -14.73 4.21
CA PHE A 273 5.95 -13.45 4.80
C PHE A 273 4.91 -12.87 5.74
N PHE A 274 3.62 -12.98 5.44
CA PHE A 274 2.56 -12.55 6.35
C PHE A 274 2.66 -13.21 7.74
N LYS A 275 3.02 -14.51 7.78
CA LYS A 275 3.29 -15.24 9.04
C LYS A 275 4.50 -14.75 9.83
N ARG A 276 5.40 -14.01 9.18
CA ARG A 276 6.61 -13.43 9.78
C ARG A 276 6.38 -11.98 10.22
N ASN A 277 5.23 -11.38 9.92
CA ASN A 277 4.94 -10.02 10.35
C ASN A 277 4.78 -9.95 11.87
N LYS A 278 5.17 -8.81 12.43
CA LYS A 278 4.85 -8.49 13.83
C LYS A 278 3.36 -8.14 13.94
N SER A 279 2.69 -8.63 14.98
CA SER A 279 1.31 -8.27 15.25
C SER A 279 1.20 -6.79 15.67
N PRO A 280 0.17 -6.06 15.20
CA PRO A 280 -0.04 -4.68 15.59
C PRO A 280 -0.52 -4.60 17.05
N ASN A 281 0.27 -3.92 17.90
CA ASN A 281 -0.09 -3.67 19.30
C ASN A 281 -0.29 -2.17 19.55
N LYS A 282 0.82 -1.43 19.52
CA LYS A 282 0.89 0.03 19.58
C LYS A 282 1.13 0.58 18.18
N ALA A 283 0.33 1.56 17.77
CA ALA A 283 0.56 2.29 16.52
C ALA A 283 1.74 3.26 16.71
N TYR A 284 2.59 3.36 15.68
CA TYR A 284 3.71 4.28 15.60
C TYR A 284 4.05 4.48 14.12
N PHE A 285 4.72 5.59 13.79
CA PHE A 285 5.18 5.81 12.42
C PHE A 285 6.34 4.85 12.05
N GLY A 286 6.29 4.29 10.85
CA GLY A 286 7.25 3.38 10.25
C GLY A 286 6.69 1.96 10.15
N MET A 287 7.24 1.14 9.25
CA MET A 287 6.83 -0.25 9.05
C MET A 287 5.34 -0.39 8.69
N ASP A 288 4.89 0.37 7.69
CA ASP A 288 3.49 0.44 7.26
C ASP A 288 2.56 0.74 8.45
N HIS A 289 2.90 1.87 9.08
CA HIS A 289 2.36 2.47 10.32
C HIS A 289 2.30 1.54 11.55
N GLY A 290 3.36 0.80 11.78
CA GLY A 290 3.51 -0.06 12.95
C GLY A 290 2.88 -1.42 12.77
N TRP A 291 2.94 -1.95 11.54
CA TRP A 291 2.40 -3.24 11.12
C TRP A 291 0.87 -3.32 11.06
N PHE A 292 0.19 -2.18 11.09
CA PHE A 292 -1.27 -2.16 10.99
C PHE A 292 -1.76 -2.38 9.56
N TRP A 293 -1.12 -1.80 8.53
CA TRP A 293 -1.57 -2.03 7.15
C TRP A 293 -1.44 -3.51 6.73
N PRO A 294 -0.33 -4.22 7.02
CA PRO A 294 -0.23 -5.67 6.77
C PRO A 294 -1.31 -6.50 7.47
N GLU A 295 -1.72 -6.13 8.69
CA GLU A 295 -2.80 -6.83 9.38
C GLU A 295 -4.18 -6.50 8.78
N ILE A 296 -4.39 -5.24 8.37
CA ILE A 296 -5.65 -4.81 7.76
C ILE A 296 -5.92 -5.58 6.46
N ILE A 297 -4.91 -5.72 5.59
CA ILE A 297 -5.07 -6.48 4.35
C ILE A 297 -5.26 -7.99 4.63
N GLN A 298 -4.55 -8.57 5.60
CA GLN A 298 -4.76 -9.97 6.01
C GLN A 298 -6.16 -10.21 6.54
N ASN A 299 -6.67 -9.29 7.37
CA ASN A 299 -8.04 -9.32 7.85
C ASN A 299 -9.02 -9.30 6.69
N GLN A 300 -8.80 -8.47 5.66
CA GLN A 300 -9.64 -8.46 4.47
C GLN A 300 -9.63 -9.82 3.74
N PHE A 301 -8.47 -10.48 3.61
CA PHE A 301 -8.40 -11.82 3.01
C PHE A 301 -9.09 -12.91 3.83
N GLN A 302 -9.10 -12.76 5.16
CA GLN A 302 -9.76 -13.67 6.08
C GLN A 302 -11.24 -13.28 6.34
N GLY A 303 -11.68 -12.13 5.80
CA GLY A 303 -12.91 -11.41 6.14
C GLY A 303 -13.12 -11.15 7.62
N LYS A 304 -12.04 -10.85 8.32
CA LYS A 304 -12.08 -10.28 9.66
C LYS A 304 -12.25 -8.76 9.57
N SER A 305 -12.89 -8.19 10.58
CA SER A 305 -13.04 -6.74 10.67
C SER A 305 -11.74 -6.04 11.04
N SER A 306 -11.43 -4.96 10.32
CA SER A 306 -10.30 -4.07 10.58
C SER A 306 -10.69 -2.78 11.32
N VAL A 307 -11.96 -2.59 11.68
CA VAL A 307 -12.47 -1.35 12.28
C VAL A 307 -11.71 -0.93 13.55
N LYS A 308 -11.38 -1.89 14.43
CA LYS A 308 -10.61 -1.60 15.65
C LYS A 308 -9.17 -1.16 15.33
N LEU A 309 -8.56 -1.73 14.30
CA LEU A 309 -7.21 -1.38 13.86
C LEU A 309 -7.18 0.02 13.25
N VAL A 310 -8.12 0.32 12.34
CA VAL A 310 -8.27 1.64 11.72
C VAL A 310 -8.55 2.72 12.77
N LYS A 311 -9.43 2.45 13.75
CA LYS A 311 -9.68 3.41 14.84
C LYS A 311 -8.44 3.68 15.69
N LYS A 312 -7.62 2.66 15.97
CA LYS A 312 -6.34 2.83 16.69
C LYS A 312 -5.36 3.71 15.90
N LEU A 313 -5.28 3.52 14.59
CA LEU A 313 -4.46 4.35 13.70
C LEU A 313 -4.93 5.81 13.75
N LEU A 314 -6.21 6.08 13.55
CA LEU A 314 -6.76 7.45 13.60
C LEU A 314 -6.51 8.13 14.94
N ASN A 315 -6.69 7.41 16.05
CA ASN A 315 -6.42 7.94 17.38
C ASN A 315 -4.94 8.29 17.56
N GLN A 316 -4.02 7.44 17.08
CA GLN A 316 -2.59 7.76 17.15
C GLN A 316 -2.25 8.96 16.27
N LEU A 317 -2.82 9.08 15.07
CA LEU A 317 -2.60 10.23 14.20
C LEU A 317 -3.05 11.53 14.87
N ASP A 318 -4.23 11.55 15.51
CA ASP A 318 -4.69 12.73 16.25
C ASP A 318 -3.78 13.07 17.44
N GLN A 319 -3.14 12.08 18.07
CA GLN A 319 -2.22 12.31 19.19
C GLN A 319 -0.81 12.75 18.74
N GLU A 320 -0.32 12.23 17.62
CA GLU A 320 1.08 12.32 17.23
C GLU A 320 1.34 13.26 16.04
N VAL A 321 0.28 13.75 15.38
CA VAL A 321 0.34 14.98 14.57
C VAL A 321 -0.11 16.15 15.45
N PHE A 322 0.82 17.04 15.75
CA PHE A 322 0.57 18.14 16.69
C PHE A 322 -0.21 19.29 16.05
N ASN A 323 -0.76 20.17 16.88
CA ASN A 323 -1.58 21.30 16.45
C ASN A 323 -0.86 22.30 15.54
N ASP A 324 0.47 22.33 15.57
CA ASP A 324 1.30 23.16 14.68
C ASP A 324 1.65 22.46 13.35
N GLY A 325 1.23 21.21 13.17
CA GLY A 325 1.53 20.36 12.02
C GLY A 325 2.80 19.52 12.16
N SER A 326 3.60 19.73 13.21
CA SER A 326 4.78 18.89 13.43
C SER A 326 4.37 17.47 13.81
N ILE A 327 5.15 16.51 13.34
CA ILE A 327 4.89 15.07 13.50
C ILE A 327 5.89 14.52 14.52
N LYS A 328 5.38 13.89 15.57
CA LYS A 328 6.15 13.32 16.68
C LYS A 328 7.26 12.41 16.17
N ASP A 329 8.48 12.63 16.67
CA ASP A 329 9.70 11.88 16.34
C ASP A 329 10.01 11.81 14.83
N ARG A 330 9.40 12.69 14.03
CA ARG A 330 9.62 12.81 12.58
C ARG A 330 10.16 14.18 12.22
N THR A 331 9.47 15.24 12.64
CA THR A 331 9.90 16.62 12.39
C THR A 331 11.10 17.04 13.26
N THR A 332 11.45 16.22 14.25
CA THR A 332 12.54 16.44 15.22
C THR A 332 13.81 15.67 14.88
N ARG A 333 13.90 15.05 13.69
CA ARG A 333 15.00 14.17 13.27
C ARG A 333 16.24 14.90 12.76
N GLY A 334 16.60 16.04 13.36
CA GLY A 334 17.85 16.72 13.02
C GLY A 334 17.92 17.15 11.55
N ASN A 335 19.08 16.90 10.92
CA ASN A 335 19.29 17.07 9.50
C ASN A 335 18.49 16.07 8.63
N LYS A 336 17.73 15.14 9.21
CA LYS A 336 16.78 14.28 8.48
C LYS A 336 15.32 14.64 8.77
N ALA A 337 15.06 15.78 9.41
CA ALA A 337 13.71 16.19 9.77
C ALA A 337 12.77 16.31 8.56
N LEU A 338 13.23 16.85 7.44
CA LEU A 338 12.45 16.97 6.20
C LEU A 338 12.12 15.60 5.62
N TRP A 339 13.12 14.71 5.53
CA TRP A 339 12.94 13.34 5.06
C TRP A 339 11.94 12.56 5.91
N TYR A 340 12.07 12.61 7.24
CA TYR A 340 11.17 11.89 8.13
C TYR A 340 9.79 12.56 8.25
N HIS A 341 9.69 13.87 8.05
CA HIS A 341 8.40 14.55 7.91
C HIS A 341 7.69 14.09 6.63
N HIS A 342 8.40 14.00 5.51
CA HIS A 342 7.91 13.42 4.26
C HIS A 342 7.45 11.96 4.45
N ASP A 343 8.27 11.12 5.08
CA ASP A 343 7.94 9.72 5.38
C ASP A 343 6.72 9.60 6.30
N GLY A 344 6.60 10.50 7.30
CA GLY A 344 5.41 10.60 8.14
C GLY A 344 4.17 11.01 7.35
N MET A 345 4.26 12.02 6.47
CA MET A 345 3.16 12.46 5.61
C MET A 345 2.67 11.34 4.69
N LYS A 346 3.57 10.52 4.16
CA LYS A 346 3.22 9.30 3.43
C LYS A 346 2.30 8.41 4.26
N GLU A 347 2.70 8.03 5.46
CA GLU A 347 1.92 7.12 6.30
C GLU A 347 0.61 7.75 6.79
N ILE A 348 0.61 9.05 7.10
CA ILE A 348 -0.61 9.81 7.44
C ILE A 348 -1.61 9.70 6.30
N MET A 349 -1.23 10.14 5.10
CA MET A 349 -2.17 10.25 3.99
C MET A 349 -2.72 8.89 3.58
N ILE A 350 -1.89 7.86 3.50
CA ILE A 350 -2.35 6.49 3.17
C ILE A 350 -3.25 5.92 4.27
N THR A 351 -2.95 6.15 5.55
CA THR A 351 -3.80 5.71 6.66
C THR A 351 -5.18 6.35 6.62
N LEU A 352 -5.28 7.63 6.23
CA LEU A 352 -6.57 8.30 6.07
C LEU A 352 -7.37 7.72 4.91
N GLU A 353 -6.72 7.35 3.80
CA GLU A 353 -7.38 6.68 2.69
C GLU A 353 -7.88 5.28 3.09
N ILE A 354 -7.08 4.49 3.83
CA ILE A 354 -7.53 3.23 4.45
C ILE A 354 -8.74 3.49 5.36
N ALA A 355 -8.75 4.55 6.16
CA ALA A 355 -9.87 4.88 7.03
C ALA A 355 -11.14 5.22 6.24
N ARG A 356 -11.04 6.04 5.20
CA ARG A 356 -12.15 6.36 4.28
C ARG A 356 -12.66 5.10 3.57
N ARG A 357 -11.77 4.20 3.17
CA ARG A 357 -12.12 2.89 2.58
C ARG A 357 -12.98 2.04 3.53
N HIS A 358 -12.77 2.18 4.84
CA HIS A 358 -13.53 1.51 5.90
C HIS A 358 -14.75 2.31 6.39
N GLY A 359 -15.12 3.39 5.69
CA GLY A 359 -16.31 4.20 6.00
C GLY A 359 -16.16 5.12 7.21
N PHE A 360 -14.93 5.46 7.61
CA PHE A 360 -14.70 6.46 8.65
C PHE A 360 -14.75 7.87 8.06
N GLU A 361 -15.42 8.78 8.77
CA GLU A 361 -15.23 10.21 8.60
C GLU A 361 -13.96 10.64 9.33
N ILE A 362 -13.12 11.44 8.67
CA ILE A 362 -11.90 11.96 9.29
C ILE A 362 -12.27 13.17 10.17
N PRO A 363 -11.83 13.23 11.44
CA PRO A 363 -12.13 14.36 12.30
C PRO A 363 -11.61 15.70 11.74
N LYS A 364 -12.46 16.73 11.72
CA LYS A 364 -12.09 18.08 11.21
C LYS A 364 -10.83 18.67 11.87
N ASN A 365 -10.59 18.35 13.15
CA ASN A 365 -9.40 18.80 13.85
C ASN A 365 -8.12 18.11 13.32
N LEU A 366 -8.23 16.82 12.99
CA LEU A 366 -7.14 16.06 12.38
C LEU A 366 -6.84 16.58 10.97
N GLU A 367 -7.86 16.84 10.14
CA GLU A 367 -7.70 17.48 8.82
C GLU A 367 -6.89 18.79 8.93
N LYS A 368 -7.23 19.67 9.88
CA LYS A 368 -6.49 20.93 10.12
C LYS A 368 -5.02 20.71 10.50
N LYS A 369 -4.71 19.68 11.29
CA LYS A 369 -3.33 19.33 11.67
C LYS A 369 -2.55 18.86 10.44
N ILE A 370 -3.17 18.06 9.57
CA ILE A 370 -2.56 17.53 8.35
C ILE A 370 -2.31 18.64 7.33
N GLU A 371 -3.23 19.59 7.18
CA GLU A 371 -3.00 20.75 6.32
C GLU A 371 -1.75 21.54 6.75
N LYS A 372 -1.59 21.76 8.06
CA LYS A 372 -0.40 22.40 8.63
C LYS A 372 0.86 21.56 8.44
N ALA A 373 0.77 20.23 8.56
CA ALA A 373 1.90 19.34 8.28
C ALA A 373 2.36 19.48 6.82
N GLY A 374 1.43 19.46 5.86
CA GLY A 374 1.73 19.76 4.46
C GLY A 374 2.39 21.14 4.26
N ALA A 375 1.94 22.15 5.00
CA ALA A 375 2.55 23.48 4.97
C ALA A 375 3.97 23.51 5.57
N ILE A 376 4.26 22.73 6.61
CA ILE A 376 5.62 22.55 7.12
C ILE A 376 6.50 21.95 6.03
N PHE A 377 6.06 20.86 5.39
CA PHE A 377 6.84 20.22 4.34
C PHE A 377 7.21 21.19 3.21
N ILE A 378 6.25 21.93 2.66
CA ILE A 378 6.51 22.85 1.53
C ILE A 378 7.47 23.98 1.93
N ARG A 379 7.25 24.61 3.09
CA ARG A 379 8.13 25.70 3.56
C ARG A 379 9.53 25.17 3.83
N ALA A 380 9.62 24.01 4.49
CA ALA A 380 10.88 23.37 4.78
C ALA A 380 11.62 22.92 3.52
N PHE A 381 10.92 22.51 2.47
CA PHE A 381 11.53 22.15 1.18
C PHE A 381 12.09 23.38 0.45
N GLN A 382 11.42 24.54 0.56
CA GLN A 382 11.88 25.79 -0.05
C GLN A 382 12.99 26.47 0.75
N ASP A 383 12.96 26.34 2.06
CA ASP A 383 13.94 26.89 3.00
C ASP A 383 14.15 25.89 4.14
N HIS A 384 15.24 25.14 4.06
CA HIS A 384 15.62 24.13 5.05
C HIS A 384 15.74 24.71 6.47
N SER A 385 16.07 26.00 6.62
CA SER A 385 16.22 26.65 7.93
C SER A 385 14.88 26.75 8.68
N TYR A 386 13.75 26.66 7.99
CA TYR A 386 12.41 26.66 8.59
C TYR A 386 12.23 25.50 9.60
N LEU A 387 12.96 24.39 9.43
CA LEU A 387 12.91 23.26 10.34
C LEU A 387 13.72 23.43 11.62
N ASN A 388 14.63 24.41 11.70
CA ASN A 388 15.59 24.56 12.81
C ASN A 388 14.93 24.49 14.20
N LYS A 389 13.76 25.09 14.36
CA LYS A 389 13.04 25.11 15.64
C LYS A 389 12.62 23.72 16.15
N TRP A 390 12.37 22.77 15.24
CA TRP A 390 12.05 21.37 15.59
C TRP A 390 13.27 20.46 15.45
N ALA A 391 14.06 20.62 14.38
CA ALA A 391 15.20 19.79 14.04
C ALA A 391 16.28 19.78 15.13
N LYS A 392 16.45 20.87 15.89
CA LYS A 392 17.42 20.95 17.00
C LYS A 392 17.28 19.88 18.10
N VAL A 393 16.12 19.21 18.18
CA VAL A 393 15.90 18.07 19.08
C VAL A 393 16.77 16.86 18.69
N ALA A 394 17.11 16.73 17.41
CA ALA A 394 18.01 15.70 16.88
C ALA A 394 17.67 14.26 17.32
N HIS A 395 16.38 13.92 17.41
CA HIS A 395 15.96 12.56 17.78
C HIS A 395 16.59 11.55 16.80
N ASN A 396 17.38 10.59 17.29
CA ASN A 396 18.07 9.57 16.49
C ASN A 396 18.71 10.12 15.20
N ALA A 397 19.34 11.29 15.28
CA ALA A 397 19.98 11.99 14.17
C ALA A 397 20.99 13.04 14.70
N ILE A 398 21.65 13.77 13.81
CA ILE A 398 22.49 14.93 14.14
C ILE A 398 21.79 16.22 13.73
N TYR A 399 22.08 17.35 14.38
CA TYR A 399 21.54 18.65 14.00
C TYR A 399 22.66 19.59 13.53
N VAL A 400 22.45 20.17 12.35
CA VAL A 400 23.25 21.28 11.82
C VAL A 400 22.26 22.34 11.32
N PRO A 401 22.36 23.61 11.76
CA PRO A 401 21.41 24.65 11.36
C PRO A 401 21.31 24.81 9.84
N GLY A 402 20.08 24.73 9.31
CA GLY A 402 19.81 24.92 7.88
C GLY A 402 20.15 23.72 6.99
N GLU A 403 20.75 22.64 7.50
CA GLU A 403 21.04 21.45 6.70
C GLU A 403 19.89 20.45 6.77
N GLN A 404 19.50 19.89 5.62
CA GLN A 404 18.59 18.75 5.51
C GLN A 404 19.10 17.78 4.43
N ASP A 405 19.15 16.49 4.79
CA ASP A 405 19.41 15.34 3.90
C ASP A 405 18.10 14.96 3.21
N PHE A 406 17.80 15.68 2.13
CA PHE A 406 16.64 15.48 1.28
C PHE A 406 16.98 15.89 -0.15
N THR A 407 16.28 15.34 -1.13
CA THR A 407 16.47 15.73 -2.54
C THR A 407 15.95 17.14 -2.80
N ASP A 408 16.59 17.88 -3.71
CA ASP A 408 16.11 19.18 -4.19
C ASP A 408 15.10 19.05 -5.35
N ASP A 409 14.81 17.82 -5.81
CA ASP A 409 13.89 17.55 -6.92
C ASP A 409 12.77 16.57 -6.51
N LEU A 410 11.58 17.13 -6.22
CA LEU A 410 10.39 16.32 -5.94
C LEU A 410 9.92 15.52 -7.15
N ALA A 411 10.21 15.99 -8.37
CA ALA A 411 9.85 15.30 -9.61
C ALA A 411 10.72 14.06 -9.86
N ASN A 412 11.71 13.79 -9.02
CA ASN A 412 12.56 12.61 -9.12
C ASN A 412 12.53 11.76 -7.84
N ILE A 413 11.46 11.84 -7.03
CA ILE A 413 11.24 10.93 -5.91
C ILE A 413 10.43 9.73 -6.41
N PRO A 414 11.04 8.55 -6.64
CA PRO A 414 10.32 7.38 -7.15
C PRO A 414 9.50 6.65 -6.08
N ASN A 415 9.77 6.89 -4.79
CA ASN A 415 9.23 6.13 -3.66
C ASN A 415 8.64 7.05 -2.60
N GLY A 416 7.46 6.70 -2.09
CA GLY A 416 6.75 7.49 -1.10
C GLY A 416 6.20 8.81 -1.63
N ASN A 417 6.10 8.99 -2.96
CA ASN A 417 5.57 10.23 -3.57
C ASN A 417 4.04 10.29 -3.59
N SER A 418 3.35 9.15 -3.35
CA SER A 418 1.90 9.06 -3.55
C SER A 418 1.12 10.08 -2.70
N TRP A 419 1.63 10.44 -1.52
CA TRP A 419 0.96 11.39 -0.64
C TRP A 419 0.86 12.80 -1.24
N PHE A 420 1.76 13.18 -2.15
CA PHE A 420 1.67 14.48 -2.81
C PHE A 420 0.36 14.60 -3.60
N TYR A 421 0.03 13.56 -4.35
CA TYR A 421 -1.16 13.51 -5.20
C TYR A 421 -2.43 13.26 -4.38
N ILE A 422 -2.35 12.43 -3.32
CA ILE A 422 -3.47 12.26 -2.38
C ILE A 422 -3.79 13.61 -1.70
N TYR A 423 -2.77 14.34 -1.25
CA TYR A 423 -2.94 15.64 -0.63
C TYR A 423 -3.56 16.64 -1.62
N ALA A 424 -3.03 16.73 -2.84
CA ALA A 424 -3.58 17.61 -3.87
C ALA A 424 -5.06 17.32 -4.16
N TYR A 425 -5.45 16.04 -4.26
CA TYR A 425 -6.83 15.62 -4.47
C TYR A 425 -7.76 15.95 -3.29
N ARG A 426 -7.28 15.73 -2.05
CA ARG A 426 -8.11 15.94 -0.84
C ARG A 426 -8.18 17.41 -0.40
N TYR A 427 -7.18 18.23 -0.74
CA TYR A 427 -7.11 19.66 -0.39
C TYR A 427 -6.89 20.54 -1.64
N PRO A 428 -7.76 20.50 -2.66
CA PRO A 428 -7.51 21.15 -3.95
C PRO A 428 -7.43 22.69 -3.86
N GLY A 429 -8.12 23.29 -2.89
CA GLY A 429 -8.11 24.74 -2.65
C GLY A 429 -6.94 25.24 -1.79
N SER A 430 -6.07 24.36 -1.29
CA SER A 430 -4.99 24.74 -0.38
C SER A 430 -3.83 25.42 -1.12
N ASP A 431 -3.25 26.46 -0.52
CA ASP A 431 -2.01 27.07 -0.99
C ASP A 431 -0.84 26.08 -1.04
N VAL A 432 -0.86 25.08 -0.15
CA VAL A 432 0.11 23.99 -0.14
C VAL A 432 -0.02 23.18 -1.43
N THR A 433 -1.25 22.85 -1.86
CA THR A 433 -1.52 22.12 -3.10
C THR A 433 -1.03 22.91 -4.32
N ARG A 434 -1.33 24.22 -4.39
CA ARG A 434 -0.85 25.06 -5.49
C ARG A 434 0.67 25.05 -5.61
N GLN A 435 1.37 25.17 -4.48
CA GLN A 435 2.84 25.15 -4.45
C GLN A 435 3.41 23.77 -4.77
N LEU A 436 2.83 22.71 -4.21
CA LEU A 436 3.25 21.33 -4.45
C LEU A 436 3.16 20.97 -5.93
N LEU A 437 2.04 21.28 -6.58
CA LEU A 437 1.86 21.01 -8.01
C LEU A 437 2.85 21.79 -8.89
N LYS A 438 3.24 23.01 -8.47
CA LYS A 438 4.28 23.79 -9.16
C LYS A 438 5.67 23.13 -9.03
N LEU A 439 5.96 22.50 -7.89
CA LEU A 439 7.24 21.82 -7.63
C LEU A 439 7.34 20.47 -8.37
N LEU A 440 6.23 19.74 -8.52
CA LEU A 440 6.24 18.41 -9.14
C LEU A 440 6.52 18.41 -10.65
N LYS A 441 6.40 19.55 -11.35
CA LYS A 441 6.71 19.76 -12.78
C LYS A 441 6.48 18.50 -13.66
N THR A 442 5.27 17.94 -13.61
CA THR A 442 4.97 16.65 -14.24
C THR A 442 5.14 16.70 -15.76
N GLN A 443 5.97 15.83 -16.32
CA GLN A 443 6.07 15.61 -17.76
C GLN A 443 5.59 14.19 -18.13
N PRO A 444 4.88 13.98 -19.26
CA PRO A 444 4.36 12.66 -19.63
C PRO A 444 5.40 11.52 -19.69
N ASN A 445 6.66 11.86 -19.99
CA ASN A 445 7.78 10.90 -20.06
C ASN A 445 8.48 10.67 -18.70
N ASN A 446 8.18 11.47 -17.69
CA ASN A 446 8.64 11.31 -16.32
C ASN A 446 7.48 11.63 -15.38
N SER A 447 6.58 10.66 -15.18
CA SER A 447 5.54 10.74 -14.17
C SER A 447 5.98 9.99 -12.90
N PRO A 448 6.38 10.69 -11.83
CA PRO A 448 6.72 10.05 -10.56
C PRO A 448 5.52 9.32 -9.97
N ALA A 449 4.32 9.85 -10.18
CA ALA A 449 3.06 9.27 -9.72
C ALA A 449 2.83 7.83 -10.24
N SER A 450 3.49 7.45 -11.36
CA SER A 450 3.35 6.15 -11.99
C SER A 450 4.07 4.99 -11.27
N LYS A 451 4.83 5.27 -10.21
CA LYS A 451 5.60 4.28 -9.47
C LYS A 451 5.72 4.68 -8.00
N ASP A 452 5.65 3.69 -7.13
CA ASP A 452 5.87 3.85 -5.69
C ASP A 452 6.21 2.49 -5.08
N ALA A 453 7.49 2.22 -4.83
CA ALA A 453 7.91 0.95 -4.24
C ALA A 453 7.42 0.78 -2.81
N MET A 454 7.06 1.86 -2.10
CA MET A 454 6.58 1.81 -0.71
C MET A 454 5.11 1.43 -0.59
N ILE A 455 4.42 1.24 -1.72
CA ILE A 455 3.05 0.71 -1.78
C ILE A 455 2.92 -0.41 -2.82
N GLY A 456 3.90 -0.55 -3.71
CA GLY A 456 3.96 -1.61 -4.73
C GLY A 456 3.15 -1.31 -6.00
N PHE A 457 2.59 -0.10 -6.11
CA PHE A 457 2.02 0.47 -7.33
C PHE A 457 1.96 2.00 -7.18
N GLY A 458 1.92 2.71 -8.30
CA GLY A 458 1.81 4.16 -8.40
C GLY A 458 0.43 4.66 -7.96
N LEU A 459 0.18 4.65 -6.66
CA LEU A 459 -1.05 5.16 -6.07
C LEU A 459 -1.25 6.65 -6.41
N GLY A 460 -0.16 7.42 -6.49
CA GLY A 460 -0.20 8.80 -6.95
C GLY A 460 -0.87 8.98 -8.33
N CYS A 461 -0.64 8.05 -9.27
CA CYS A 461 -1.25 8.08 -10.60
C CYS A 461 -2.78 8.03 -10.53
N ILE A 462 -3.33 7.22 -9.62
CA ILE A 462 -4.78 7.10 -9.43
C ILE A 462 -5.37 8.43 -9.00
N TYR A 463 -4.78 9.08 -7.99
CA TYR A 463 -5.27 10.37 -7.48
C TYR A 463 -5.05 11.52 -8.47
N SER A 464 -3.90 11.54 -9.15
CA SER A 464 -3.61 12.55 -10.16
C SER A 464 -4.60 12.47 -11.31
N ALA A 465 -4.85 11.27 -11.86
CA ALA A 465 -5.83 11.10 -12.94
C ALA A 465 -7.27 11.38 -12.46
N ALA A 466 -7.62 10.97 -11.24
CA ALA A 466 -8.92 11.28 -10.64
C ALA A 466 -9.16 12.79 -10.42
N SER A 467 -8.10 13.59 -10.30
CA SER A 467 -8.19 15.05 -10.15
C SER A 467 -8.45 15.79 -11.47
N GLU A 468 -8.17 15.13 -12.61
CA GLU A 468 -8.30 15.71 -13.95
C GLU A 468 -9.60 15.30 -14.68
N GLY A 469 -10.38 14.41 -14.06
CA GLY A 469 -11.61 13.83 -14.60
C GLY A 469 -12.90 14.56 -14.24
#